data_AF-A0A7Y1YDR8-F1
#
_entry.id   AF-A0A7Y1YDR8-F1
#
_cell.length_a   1.000
_cell.length_b   1.000
_cell.length_c   1.000
_cell.angle_alpha   90.00
_cell.angle_beta   90.00
_cell.angle_gamma   90.00
#
_symmetry.space_group_name_H-M   'P 1'
#
loop_
_entity.id
_entity.type
_entity.pdbx_description
1 polymer ?
#
loop_
_entity_poly.entity_id
_entity_poly.type
_entity_poly.pdbx_seq_one_letter_code
_entity_poly.pdbx_strand_id
1 'polypeptide(L)'
;MEKPQLNNPNELQLDDAYRSLPNHGMIEILVDRAELFKTMQNLETIGYVGMEIKSDLRGKPRSIINAYKGKHGPCFETGRKASYMGAALAAMDDDNHLLISGVVKLICEKTAMLYQLPPYDHVITVSSPTYPINTRPFQKPVHFQDNRFEEDQEILFGLITEYSNLKERSLLFYPGPFRLLILADGTVVKRGEVNNVPLTETRQLIKMDRLQKAINTAPVKPVYFQDLYASQGSTCLISDLKPSAKSTHATTTDFFSLNKIHPALQKRLAGVIEKKKDYFILTGSDPSDTFGCCPSEEVGAANQLVRTGVLSACANQVGPQECPLTIYAFKDEITVLANDLTFRMNEVFRDNVYGYLKQKTNYWPKRVIRWLLLSFVTLSLLFAYVRFATQADKQSLANLFDQIELTQDEQIVILLFHYQDRCPQCTRMEFYTAAVLEEDFHEAVDQDLIRLQLINMDHIDYQDLVDESGLFAATIFLLKYDQGELKQKKILKEAWSLYLDEKAFKKMLVQEVNEMLGEYE
;
A
#
# COMPACT_ATOMS: atom_id res chain seq x y z
N MET A 1 -15.85 30.13 7.77
CA MET A 1 -16.41 29.42 8.95
C MET A 1 -15.43 29.62 10.08
N GLU A 2 -15.91 29.93 11.28
CA GLU A 2 -15.05 29.97 12.47
C GLU A 2 -14.42 28.60 12.71
N LYS A 3 -13.17 28.59 13.16
CA LYS A 3 -12.48 27.34 13.51
C LYS A 3 -13.10 26.82 14.81
N PRO A 4 -13.48 25.53 14.89
CA PRO A 4 -13.97 24.97 16.14
C PRO A 4 -12.88 25.15 17.21
N GLN A 5 -13.29 25.59 18.39
CA GLN A 5 -12.40 25.87 19.50
C GLN A 5 -12.87 25.14 20.76
N LEU A 6 -11.93 24.51 21.46
CA LEU A 6 -12.17 23.91 22.79
C LEU A 6 -11.26 24.56 23.84
N ASN A 7 -11.71 24.57 25.09
CA ASN A 7 -10.98 25.16 26.21
C ASN A 7 -10.85 24.13 27.33
N ASN A 8 -9.63 23.68 27.60
CA ASN A 8 -9.30 22.58 28.52
C ASN A 8 -10.22 21.35 28.35
N PRO A 9 -10.38 20.82 27.12
CA PRO A 9 -11.28 19.70 26.91
C PRO A 9 -10.79 18.44 27.60
N ASN A 10 -11.73 17.63 28.09
CA ASN A 10 -11.44 16.25 28.47
C ASN A 10 -11.37 15.34 27.23
N GLU A 11 -11.00 14.07 27.43
CA GLU A 11 -10.83 13.08 26.35
C GLU A 11 -12.11 12.87 25.53
N LEU A 12 -13.28 12.79 26.17
CA LEU A 12 -14.56 12.59 25.48
C LEU A 12 -14.90 13.76 24.55
N GLN A 13 -14.67 15.00 25.01
CA GLN A 13 -14.89 16.19 24.18
C GLN A 13 -13.96 16.24 22.98
N LEU A 14 -12.73 15.74 23.11
CA LEU A 14 -11.77 15.64 22.01
C LEU A 14 -12.21 14.60 20.97
N ASP A 15 -12.73 13.46 21.40
CA ASP A 15 -13.24 12.39 20.53
C ASP A 15 -14.52 12.84 19.79
N ASP A 16 -15.48 13.44 20.49
CA ASP A 16 -16.69 14.01 19.88
C ASP A 16 -16.34 15.05 18.82
N ALA A 17 -15.40 15.95 19.14
CA ALA A 17 -14.94 16.94 18.19
C ALA A 17 -14.24 16.30 16.98
N TYR A 18 -13.40 15.29 17.19
CA TYR A 18 -12.70 14.56 16.12
C TYR A 18 -13.69 13.95 15.12
N ARG A 19 -14.73 13.29 15.63
CA ARG A 19 -15.79 12.68 14.82
C ARG A 19 -16.56 13.72 14.01
N SER A 20 -16.78 14.91 14.58
CA SER A 20 -17.51 16.01 13.92
C SER A 20 -16.71 16.76 12.85
N LEU A 21 -15.37 16.72 12.90
CA LEU A 21 -14.52 17.44 11.96
C LEU A 21 -14.67 16.89 10.52
N PRO A 22 -14.68 17.75 9.48
CA PRO A 22 -14.57 17.28 8.11
C PRO A 22 -13.20 16.63 7.86
N ASN A 23 -13.04 15.92 6.74
CA ASN A 23 -11.74 15.40 6.33
C ASN A 23 -10.71 16.54 6.24
N HIS A 24 -9.55 16.35 6.89
CA HIS A 24 -8.51 17.39 7.05
C HIS A 24 -8.97 18.65 7.81
N GLY A 25 -10.09 18.58 8.52
CA GLY A 25 -10.54 19.63 9.43
C GLY A 25 -9.53 19.88 10.54
N MET A 26 -9.51 21.10 11.06
CA MET A 26 -8.62 21.51 12.15
C MET A 26 -9.42 22.06 13.31
N ILE A 27 -8.94 21.76 14.52
CA ILE A 27 -9.46 22.28 15.77
C ILE A 27 -8.38 23.09 16.50
N GLU A 28 -8.80 24.18 17.13
CA GLU A 28 -7.95 24.96 18.02
C GLU A 28 -8.29 24.61 19.48
N ILE A 29 -7.29 24.25 20.27
CA ILE A 29 -7.48 23.83 21.66
C ILE A 29 -6.67 24.76 22.55
N LEU A 30 -7.37 25.52 23.39
CA LEU A 30 -6.76 26.30 24.45
C LEU A 30 -6.57 25.41 25.68
N VAL A 31 -5.33 25.24 26.13
CA VAL A 31 -5.00 24.34 27.25
C VAL A 31 -4.12 25.04 28.28
N ASP A 32 -4.38 24.79 29.56
CA ASP A 32 -3.50 25.20 30.64
C ASP A 32 -2.17 24.45 30.56
N ARG A 33 -1.08 25.13 30.88
CA ARG A 33 0.28 24.57 30.71
C ARG A 33 0.49 23.25 31.47
N ALA A 34 -0.17 23.07 32.60
CA ALA A 34 -0.11 21.84 33.39
C ALA A 34 -0.77 20.64 32.70
N GLU A 35 -1.79 20.87 31.87
CA GLU A 35 -2.53 19.81 31.16
C GLU A 35 -2.00 19.56 29.74
N LEU A 36 -1.10 20.42 29.23
CA LEU A 36 -0.59 20.37 27.86
C LEU A 36 -0.15 18.95 27.44
N PHE A 37 0.70 18.30 28.24
CA PHE A 37 1.23 16.98 27.92
C PHE A 37 0.13 15.91 27.84
N LYS A 38 -0.77 15.89 28.83
CA LYS A 38 -1.89 14.95 28.87
C LYS A 38 -2.86 15.17 27.70
N THR A 39 -3.17 16.43 27.37
CA THR A 39 -4.00 16.76 26.22
C THR A 39 -3.36 16.32 24.92
N MET A 40 -2.04 16.49 24.75
CA MET A 40 -1.32 16.01 23.57
C MET A 40 -1.39 14.48 23.44
N GLN A 41 -1.19 13.73 24.53
CA GLN A 41 -1.32 12.27 24.52
C GLN A 41 -2.74 11.81 24.13
N ASN A 42 -3.77 12.50 24.64
CA ASN A 42 -5.15 12.22 24.26
C ASN A 42 -5.40 12.50 22.78
N LEU A 43 -4.86 13.60 22.25
CA LEU A 43 -4.97 13.94 20.81
C LEU A 43 -4.31 12.87 19.93
N GLU A 44 -3.11 12.43 20.30
CA GLU A 44 -2.41 11.33 19.60
C GLU A 44 -3.23 10.04 19.64
N THR A 45 -3.79 9.68 20.80
CA THR A 45 -4.59 8.46 20.98
C THR A 45 -5.91 8.47 20.19
N ILE A 46 -6.47 9.65 19.95
CA ILE A 46 -7.73 9.83 19.20
C ILE A 46 -7.48 9.85 17.68
N GLY A 47 -6.24 10.10 17.24
CA GLY A 47 -5.85 10.13 15.82
C GLY A 47 -5.74 11.53 15.23
N TYR A 48 -5.56 12.55 16.07
CA TYR A 48 -5.16 13.87 15.59
C TYR A 48 -3.71 13.86 15.14
N VAL A 49 -3.42 14.64 14.09
CA VAL A 49 -2.11 14.71 13.44
C VAL A 49 -1.68 16.15 13.21
N GLY A 50 -0.42 16.37 12.86
CA GLY A 50 0.09 17.68 12.44
C GLY A 50 -0.06 18.74 13.52
N MET A 51 0.18 18.37 14.77
CA MET A 51 -0.11 19.23 15.92
C MET A 51 0.94 20.33 16.08
N GLU A 52 0.52 21.60 16.12
CA GLU A 52 1.40 22.73 16.42
C GLU A 52 1.03 23.41 17.73
N ILE A 53 2.04 23.66 18.57
CA ILE A 53 1.85 24.31 19.86
C ILE A 53 2.28 25.78 19.78
N LYS A 54 1.30 26.68 19.84
CA LYS A 54 1.53 28.11 20.04
C LYS A 54 1.56 28.38 21.54
N SER A 55 2.75 28.29 22.13
CA SER A 55 3.00 28.65 23.52
C SER A 55 3.89 29.89 23.62
N ASP A 56 3.63 30.75 24.59
CA ASP A 56 4.59 31.76 25.03
C ASP A 56 5.25 31.27 26.31
N LEU A 57 6.47 30.76 26.17
CA LEU A 57 7.26 30.23 27.27
C LEU A 57 7.63 31.29 28.32
N ARG A 58 7.36 32.58 28.05
CA ARG A 58 7.63 33.73 28.94
C ARG A 58 6.50 34.03 29.95
N GLY A 59 5.74 33.01 30.35
CA GLY A 59 4.86 33.08 31.52
C GLY A 59 3.37 33.20 31.23
N LYS A 60 2.91 32.91 29.99
CA LYS A 60 1.48 32.71 29.79
C LYS A 60 1.05 31.39 30.44
N PRO A 61 -0.10 31.36 31.15
CA PRO A 61 -0.58 30.15 31.80
C PRO A 61 -1.12 29.12 30.80
N ARG A 62 -1.37 29.54 29.55
CA ARG A 62 -2.05 28.75 28.52
C ARG A 62 -1.25 28.66 27.23
N SER A 63 -1.43 27.52 26.56
CA SER A 63 -0.94 27.22 25.23
C SER A 63 -2.13 27.00 24.30
N ILE A 64 -1.93 27.26 23.02
CA ILE A 64 -2.90 26.91 21.98
C ILE A 64 -2.31 25.76 21.17
N ILE A 65 -3.07 24.68 20.99
CA ILE A 65 -2.74 23.56 20.11
C ILE A 65 -3.63 23.67 18.87
N ASN A 66 -3.03 23.70 17.69
CA ASN A 66 -3.74 23.40 16.45
C ASN A 66 -3.58 21.92 16.17
N ALA A 67 -4.67 21.18 16.00
CA ALA A 67 -4.65 19.76 15.71
C ALA A 67 -5.53 19.45 14.50
N TYR A 68 -5.02 18.63 13.57
CA TYR A 68 -5.74 18.28 12.35
C TYR A 68 -6.32 16.87 12.46
N LYS A 69 -7.46 16.64 11.82
CA LYS A 69 -8.05 15.31 11.70
C LYS A 69 -7.12 14.40 10.88
N GLY A 70 -6.82 13.22 11.42
CA GLY A 70 -6.00 12.21 10.77
C GLY A 70 -6.65 11.57 9.55
N LYS A 71 -5.99 10.53 9.04
CA LYS A 71 -6.36 9.81 7.82
C LYS A 71 -7.73 9.15 7.98
N HIS A 72 -8.49 9.11 6.88
CA HIS A 72 -9.76 8.40 6.80
C HIS A 72 -9.79 7.47 5.56
N GLY A 73 -10.43 6.30 5.67
CA GLY A 73 -10.58 5.33 4.56
C GLY A 73 -9.33 4.48 4.27
N PRO A 74 -9.23 3.79 3.09
CA PRO A 74 -8.09 2.92 2.71
C PRO A 74 -6.86 3.68 2.15
N CYS A 75 -5.66 3.13 2.32
CA CYS A 75 -4.39 3.65 1.77
C CYS A 75 -4.07 3.09 0.39
N PHE A 76 -3.72 3.97 -0.55
CA PHE A 76 -3.33 3.60 -1.91
C PHE A 76 -1.93 4.12 -2.26
N GLU A 77 -1.24 3.31 -3.06
CA GLU A 77 0.05 3.64 -3.65
C GLU A 77 -0.15 4.46 -4.93
N THR A 78 0.46 5.65 -4.99
CA THR A 78 0.41 6.57 -6.15
C THR A 78 1.80 6.91 -6.69
N GLY A 79 2.83 6.26 -6.15
CA GLY A 79 4.24 6.55 -6.39
C GLY A 79 4.71 7.84 -5.74
N ARG A 80 3.97 8.36 -4.75
CA ARG A 80 4.34 9.59 -4.05
C ARG A 80 5.47 9.34 -3.06
N LYS A 81 6.31 10.35 -2.94
CA LYS A 81 7.49 10.32 -2.10
C LYS A 81 7.51 11.55 -1.21
N ALA A 82 8.01 11.42 0.01
CA ALA A 82 8.29 12.52 0.90
C ALA A 82 9.77 12.58 1.26
N SER A 83 10.23 13.78 1.58
CA SER A 83 11.58 14.02 2.09
C SER A 83 11.49 15.02 3.23
N TYR A 84 12.22 14.72 4.31
CA TYR A 84 12.33 15.60 5.46
C TYR A 84 13.44 16.62 5.27
N MET A 85 13.08 17.90 5.40
CA MET A 85 13.89 19.08 5.14
C MET A 85 14.29 19.82 6.42
N GLY A 86 13.94 19.30 7.60
CA GLY A 86 14.29 19.88 8.89
C GLY A 86 15.79 19.73 9.21
N ALA A 87 16.22 20.33 10.33
CA ALA A 87 17.62 20.29 10.76
C ALA A 87 17.98 19.00 11.52
N ALA A 88 17.00 18.35 12.15
CA ALA A 88 17.23 17.07 12.81
C ALA A 88 17.69 15.97 11.84
N LEU A 89 18.30 14.91 12.36
CA LEU A 89 18.70 13.75 11.57
C LEU A 89 17.47 12.92 11.11
N ALA A 90 16.45 12.82 11.97
CA ALA A 90 15.18 12.18 11.62
C ALA A 90 14.01 12.82 12.37
N ALA A 91 12.81 12.58 11.85
CA ALA A 91 11.54 13.00 12.45
C ALA A 91 10.55 11.84 12.40
N MET A 92 9.75 11.65 13.45
CA MET A 92 8.67 10.66 13.48
C MET A 92 7.32 11.37 13.55
N ASP A 93 6.44 11.09 12.58
CA ASP A 93 5.09 11.65 12.57
C ASP A 93 4.15 10.96 13.58
N ASP A 94 2.91 11.43 13.62
CA ASP A 94 1.87 10.93 14.53
C ASP A 94 1.38 9.52 14.16
N ASP A 95 1.58 9.10 12.91
CA ASP A 95 1.23 7.77 12.40
C ASP A 95 2.43 6.78 12.43
N ASN A 96 3.51 7.14 13.14
CA ASN A 96 4.75 6.36 13.28
C ASN A 96 5.56 6.17 11.99
N HIS A 97 5.44 7.05 10.99
CA HIS A 97 6.39 7.11 9.88
C HIS A 97 7.68 7.78 10.34
N LEU A 98 8.78 7.04 10.30
CA LEU A 98 10.11 7.57 10.52
C LEU A 98 10.66 8.15 9.20
N LEU A 99 10.95 9.45 9.19
CA LEU A 99 11.55 10.17 8.08
C LEU A 99 13.00 10.52 8.41
N ILE A 100 13.94 10.00 7.63
CA ILE A 100 15.37 10.25 7.81
C ILE A 100 15.81 11.35 6.84
N SER A 101 16.55 12.33 7.35
CA SER A 101 17.09 13.44 6.56
C SER A 101 17.96 12.91 5.42
N GLY A 102 17.75 13.42 4.21
CA GLY A 102 18.41 12.95 2.99
C GLY A 102 17.89 11.63 2.41
N VAL A 103 16.96 10.94 3.07
CA VAL A 103 16.32 9.72 2.55
C VAL A 103 14.94 10.05 1.98
N VAL A 104 14.71 9.64 0.74
CA VAL A 104 13.41 9.77 0.09
C VAL A 104 12.53 8.58 0.49
N LYS A 105 11.43 8.83 1.21
CA LYS A 105 10.51 7.79 1.67
C LYS A 105 9.30 7.70 0.74
N LEU A 106 8.96 6.48 0.31
CA LEU A 106 7.69 6.21 -0.39
C LEU A 106 6.54 6.32 0.60
N ILE A 107 5.44 6.96 0.23
CA ILE A 107 4.30 7.21 1.11
C ILE A 107 2.98 7.00 0.36
N CYS A 108 1.92 6.63 1.09
CA CYS A 108 0.59 6.56 0.50
C CYS A 108 0.02 7.95 0.20
N GLU A 109 -1.03 7.99 -0.64
CA GLU A 109 -1.71 9.25 -1.00
C GLU A 109 -2.19 10.02 0.24
N LYS A 110 -2.73 9.34 1.24
CA LYS A 110 -3.24 10.00 2.46
C LYS A 110 -2.12 10.63 3.27
N THR A 111 -0.97 9.96 3.41
CA THR A 111 0.19 10.56 4.08
C THR A 111 0.68 11.79 3.30
N ALA A 112 0.65 11.73 1.98
CA ALA A 112 1.02 12.87 1.14
C ALA A 112 0.09 14.07 1.35
N MET A 113 -1.22 13.84 1.48
CA MET A 113 -2.18 14.90 1.79
C MET A 113 -1.95 15.50 3.19
N LEU A 114 -1.64 14.67 4.19
CA LEU A 114 -1.31 15.17 5.53
C LEU A 114 -0.04 16.04 5.52
N TYR A 115 0.99 15.62 4.78
CA TYR A 115 2.23 16.40 4.67
C TYR A 115 2.11 17.68 3.84
N GLN A 116 0.96 17.91 3.22
CA GLN A 116 0.59 19.20 2.59
C GLN A 116 -0.21 20.11 3.54
N LEU A 117 -0.44 19.71 4.79
CA LEU A 117 -1.09 20.56 5.77
C LEU A 117 -0.11 21.67 6.22
N PRO A 118 -0.63 22.87 6.59
CA PRO A 118 0.19 24.01 6.96
C PRO A 118 1.31 23.77 7.98
N PRO A 119 1.14 22.90 8.99
CA PRO A 119 2.21 22.56 9.92
C PRO A 119 3.48 21.99 9.27
N TYR A 120 3.35 21.23 8.18
CA TYR A 120 4.45 20.51 7.54
C TYR A 120 5.12 21.29 6.39
N ASP A 121 4.49 22.35 5.87
CA ASP A 121 4.88 23.08 4.64
C ASP A 121 6.36 23.50 4.56
N HIS A 122 7.03 23.67 5.69
CA HIS A 122 8.41 24.15 5.78
C HIS A 122 9.44 23.07 6.08
N VAL A 123 9.00 21.86 6.43
CA VAL A 123 9.84 20.74 6.88
C VAL A 123 9.66 19.47 6.05
N ILE A 124 8.62 19.38 5.21
CA ILE A 124 8.42 18.27 4.28
C ILE A 124 8.26 18.76 2.85
N THR A 125 8.88 18.05 1.92
CA THR A 125 8.56 18.15 0.49
C THR A 125 7.90 16.85 0.04
N VAL A 126 6.78 16.96 -0.68
CA VAL A 126 6.04 15.83 -1.23
C VAL A 126 6.12 15.86 -2.76
N SER A 127 6.43 14.74 -3.39
CA SER A 127 6.45 14.64 -4.85
C SER A 127 5.03 14.65 -5.43
N SER A 128 4.94 15.01 -6.72
CA SER A 128 3.75 14.69 -7.51
C SER A 128 3.54 13.16 -7.58
N PRO A 129 2.29 12.69 -7.76
CA PRO A 129 2.04 11.27 -7.95
C PRO A 129 2.68 10.81 -9.27
N THR A 130 3.27 9.61 -9.25
CA THR A 130 3.83 9.00 -10.48
C THR A 130 2.70 8.42 -11.34
N TYR A 131 1.61 7.98 -10.70
CA TYR A 131 0.42 7.46 -11.36
C TYR A 131 -0.82 8.12 -10.75
N PRO A 132 -1.58 8.93 -11.50
CA PRO A 132 -2.83 9.51 -11.01
C PRO A 132 -3.85 8.41 -10.71
N ILE A 133 -4.51 8.49 -9.55
CA ILE A 133 -5.56 7.55 -9.13
C ILE A 133 -6.67 7.43 -10.20
N ASN A 134 -6.93 8.52 -10.94
CA ASN A 134 -8.02 8.59 -11.91
C ASN A 134 -7.63 8.25 -13.36
N THR A 135 -6.35 8.02 -13.68
CA THR A 135 -5.94 7.69 -15.06
C THR A 135 -6.14 6.23 -15.44
N ARG A 136 -6.65 5.39 -14.54
CA ARG A 136 -6.95 3.98 -14.81
C ARG A 136 -8.35 3.62 -14.28
N PRO A 137 -9.43 4.04 -14.96
CA PRO A 137 -10.80 3.72 -14.54
C PRO A 137 -11.07 2.22 -14.35
N PHE A 138 -10.22 1.34 -14.90
CA PHE A 138 -10.38 -0.11 -14.86
C PHE A 138 -9.35 -0.87 -14.00
N GLN A 139 -8.40 -0.20 -13.35
CA GLN A 139 -7.41 -0.89 -12.51
C GLN A 139 -7.68 -0.60 -11.04
N LYS A 140 -8.02 -1.66 -10.29
CA LYS A 140 -8.19 -1.59 -8.84
C LYS A 140 -6.94 -0.92 -8.23
N PRO A 141 -7.08 0.17 -7.46
CA PRO A 141 -5.94 0.86 -6.89
C PRO A 141 -5.16 -0.09 -5.98
N VAL A 142 -3.82 -0.04 -6.10
CA VAL A 142 -2.92 -0.90 -5.33
C VAL A 142 -2.86 -0.38 -3.90
N HIS A 143 -3.09 -1.27 -2.93
CA HIS A 143 -2.94 -0.92 -1.53
C HIS A 143 -1.49 -0.64 -1.19
N PHE A 144 -1.28 0.43 -0.43
CA PHE A 144 0.05 0.79 0.05
C PHE A 144 0.49 -0.14 1.18
N GLN A 145 1.74 -0.60 1.15
CA GLN A 145 2.33 -1.47 2.17
C GLN A 145 3.62 -0.82 2.72
N ASP A 146 3.57 -0.27 3.94
CA ASP A 146 4.77 0.24 4.63
C ASP A 146 5.26 -0.78 5.67
N ASN A 147 6.19 -1.63 5.27
CA ASN A 147 6.79 -2.62 6.16
C ASN A 147 8.27 -2.27 6.48
N ARG A 148 8.65 -0.99 6.40
CA ARG A 148 10.03 -0.52 6.53
C ARG A 148 10.38 0.08 7.89
N PHE A 149 9.44 0.16 8.83
CA PHE A 149 9.66 0.81 10.13
C PHE A 149 10.91 0.30 10.89
N GLU A 150 11.16 -1.01 10.90
CA GLU A 150 12.35 -1.59 11.54
C GLU A 150 13.63 -1.29 10.74
N GLU A 151 13.56 -1.38 9.41
CA GLU A 151 14.68 -1.09 8.52
C GLU A 151 15.11 0.37 8.64
N ASP A 152 14.15 1.29 8.70
CA ASP A 152 14.39 2.73 8.84
C ASP A 152 15.07 3.02 10.19
N GLN A 153 14.69 2.34 11.28
CA GLN A 153 15.38 2.47 12.56
C GLN A 153 16.79 1.87 12.55
N GLU A 154 17.01 0.72 11.89
CA GLU A 154 18.35 0.15 11.72
C GLU A 154 19.26 1.11 10.93
N ILE A 155 18.74 1.72 9.85
CA ILE A 155 19.45 2.75 9.06
C ILE A 155 19.77 3.94 9.97
N LEU A 156 18.79 4.46 10.71
CA LEU A 156 18.99 5.59 11.60
C LEU A 156 20.04 5.29 12.67
N PHE A 157 19.99 4.11 13.29
CA PHE A 157 20.96 3.66 14.28
C PHE A 157 22.39 3.67 13.70
N GLY A 158 22.54 3.20 12.45
CA GLY A 158 23.83 3.21 11.75
C GLY A 158 24.33 4.60 11.34
N LEU A 159 23.44 5.60 11.19
CA LEU A 159 23.81 6.97 10.83
C LEU A 159 24.32 7.79 12.02
N ILE A 160 24.01 7.40 13.26
CA ILE A 160 24.42 8.15 14.44
C ILE A 160 25.85 7.75 14.82
N THR A 161 26.81 8.62 14.50
CA THR A 161 28.25 8.33 14.60
C THR A 161 28.90 8.79 15.91
N GLU A 162 28.34 9.79 16.59
CA GLU A 162 28.92 10.37 17.82
C GLU A 162 27.94 10.38 19.00
N TYR A 163 28.15 9.47 19.96
CA TYR A 163 27.54 9.55 21.28
C TYR A 163 28.40 10.49 22.16
N SER A 164 28.09 11.78 22.20
CA SER A 164 28.85 12.75 23.00
C SER A 164 28.01 13.38 24.10
N ASN A 165 28.07 12.78 25.28
CA ASN A 165 27.52 13.31 26.52
C ASN A 165 28.21 14.60 27.02
N LEU A 166 29.27 15.06 26.36
CA LEU A 166 30.13 16.15 26.84
C LEU A 166 29.91 17.49 26.11
N LYS A 167 29.00 17.56 25.13
CA LYS A 167 28.71 18.81 24.42
C LYS A 167 27.98 19.79 25.34
N GLU A 168 28.32 21.07 25.28
CA GLU A 168 27.50 22.13 25.88
C GLU A 168 26.07 22.04 25.32
N ARG A 169 25.07 22.25 26.17
CA ARG A 169 23.67 22.03 25.81
C ARG A 169 22.78 23.21 26.14
N SER A 170 21.67 23.31 25.43
CA SER A 170 20.63 24.31 25.61
C SER A 170 19.28 23.65 25.84
N LEU A 171 18.42 24.31 26.62
CA LEU A 171 17.05 23.85 26.83
C LEU A 171 16.14 24.48 25.76
N LEU A 172 15.57 23.63 24.90
CA LEU A 172 14.64 24.04 23.86
C LEU A 172 13.30 23.33 24.02
N PHE A 173 12.21 24.07 23.88
CA PHE A 173 10.86 23.54 23.74
C PHE A 173 10.57 23.22 22.28
N TYR A 174 9.98 22.06 22.00
CA TYR A 174 9.61 21.67 20.63
C TYR A 174 8.11 21.81 20.39
N PRO A 175 7.67 22.83 19.62
CA PRO A 175 6.25 23.06 19.31
C PRO A 175 5.78 22.44 17.99
N GLY A 176 6.67 21.83 17.23
CA GLY A 176 6.45 21.48 15.82
C GLY A 176 5.56 20.25 15.62
N PRO A 177 5.30 19.89 14.35
CA PRO A 177 4.24 18.95 13.97
C PRO A 177 4.59 17.47 14.11
N PHE A 178 5.86 17.11 14.31
CA PHE A 178 6.25 15.73 14.50
C PHE A 178 6.12 15.35 15.97
N ARG A 179 5.84 14.08 16.24
CA ARG A 179 5.78 13.56 17.61
C ARG A 179 7.14 13.66 18.30
N LEU A 180 8.19 13.35 17.56
CA LEU A 180 9.57 13.51 18.01
C LEU A 180 10.54 13.79 16.86
N LEU A 181 11.68 14.35 17.21
CA LEU A 181 12.85 14.49 16.36
C LEU A 181 14.02 13.69 16.96
N ILE A 182 14.93 13.24 16.11
CA ILE A 182 16.17 12.56 16.50
C ILE A 182 17.33 13.36 15.93
N LEU A 183 18.21 13.83 16.81
CA LEU A 183 19.36 14.67 16.46
C LEU A 183 20.56 13.85 15.98
N ALA A 184 21.58 14.53 15.46
CA ALA A 184 22.77 13.87 14.93
C ALA A 184 23.60 13.14 16.00
N ASP A 185 23.53 13.57 17.26
CA ASP A 185 24.13 12.87 18.42
C ASP A 185 23.21 11.77 19.00
N GLY A 186 22.03 11.57 18.40
CA GLY A 186 21.01 10.62 18.83
C GLY A 186 20.06 11.16 19.90
N THR A 187 20.17 12.43 20.32
CA THR A 187 19.21 13.03 21.26
C THR A 187 17.80 12.96 20.70
N VAL A 188 16.87 12.45 21.51
CA VAL A 188 15.43 12.44 21.22
C VAL A 188 14.81 13.73 21.74
N VAL A 189 14.14 14.46 20.85
CA VAL A 189 13.42 15.70 21.16
C VAL A 189 11.93 15.43 21.03
N LYS A 190 11.20 15.46 22.16
CA LYS A 190 9.76 15.20 22.19
C LYS A 190 8.94 16.49 22.06
N ARG A 191 7.85 16.43 21.30
CA ARG A 191 6.92 17.55 21.12
C ARG A 191 6.20 17.88 22.43
N GLY A 192 5.99 19.17 22.68
CA GLY A 192 5.32 19.63 23.89
C GLY A 192 6.18 19.52 25.16
N GLU A 193 7.44 19.11 25.03
CA GLU A 193 8.39 19.00 26.14
C GLU A 193 9.55 19.98 26.00
N VAL A 194 10.21 20.25 27.13
CA VAL A 194 11.49 20.97 27.17
C VAL A 194 12.60 19.93 27.08
N ASN A 195 13.40 20.04 26.03
CA ASN A 195 14.41 19.07 25.67
C ASN A 195 15.80 19.67 25.86
N ASN A 196 16.75 18.84 26.27
CA ASN A 196 18.13 19.22 26.45
C ASN A 196 18.93 18.89 25.18
N VAL A 197 19.22 19.87 24.34
CA VAL A 197 19.79 19.68 22.99
C VAL A 197 21.23 20.22 22.89
N PRO A 198 22.07 19.70 21.99
CA PRO A 198 23.41 20.24 21.76
C PRO A 198 23.37 21.71 21.35
N LEU A 199 24.26 22.53 21.92
CA LEU A 199 24.36 23.95 21.60
C LEU A 199 24.73 24.17 20.12
N THR A 200 25.51 23.24 19.55
CA THR A 200 25.93 23.23 18.14
C THR A 200 24.75 23.15 17.16
N GLU A 201 23.66 22.48 17.54
CA GLU A 201 22.47 22.30 16.68
C GLU A 201 21.38 23.34 16.95
N THR A 202 21.45 24.02 18.10
CA THR A 202 20.41 24.95 18.58
C THR A 202 19.99 25.99 17.55
N ARG A 203 20.94 26.61 16.83
CA ARG A 203 20.64 27.66 15.84
C ARG A 203 19.82 27.11 14.66
N GLN A 204 20.16 25.92 14.17
CA GLN A 204 19.48 25.31 13.03
C GLN A 204 18.10 24.79 13.44
N LEU A 205 17.99 24.14 14.60
CA LEU A 205 16.73 23.65 15.16
C LEU A 205 15.70 24.78 15.39
N ILE A 206 16.14 25.94 15.89
CA ILE A 206 15.26 27.11 16.03
C ILE A 206 14.80 27.63 14.67
N LYS A 207 15.70 27.62 13.67
CA LYS A 207 15.42 28.20 12.34
C LYS A 207 14.55 27.29 11.47
N MET A 208 14.87 26.00 11.41
CA MET A 208 14.29 25.04 10.47
C MET A 208 13.13 24.27 11.09
N ASP A 209 13.29 23.80 12.32
CA ASP A 209 12.29 23.00 13.04
C ASP A 209 11.45 23.82 14.04
N ARG A 210 11.66 25.14 14.07
CA ARG A 210 10.94 26.13 14.88
C ARG A 210 10.96 25.84 16.39
N LEU A 211 12.02 25.20 16.90
CA LEU A 211 12.21 25.05 18.34
C LEU A 211 12.31 26.43 19.02
N GLN A 212 11.90 26.50 20.28
CA GLN A 212 11.87 27.72 21.06
C GLN A 212 12.79 27.62 22.27
N LYS A 213 13.49 28.69 22.64
CA LYS A 213 14.33 28.68 23.85
C LYS A 213 13.46 28.59 25.10
N ALA A 214 13.73 27.61 25.96
CA ALA A 214 13.11 27.52 27.26
C ALA A 214 13.84 28.44 28.27
N ILE A 215 13.07 29.14 29.10
CA ILE A 215 13.59 30.05 30.13
C ILE A 215 13.05 29.56 31.48
N ASN A 216 13.88 29.61 32.53
CA ASN A 216 13.52 29.25 33.91
C ASN A 216 13.03 27.80 34.10
N THR A 217 13.52 26.87 33.28
CA THR A 217 13.21 25.44 33.38
C THR A 217 14.33 24.70 34.09
N ALA A 218 13.95 23.75 34.95
CA ALA A 218 14.92 22.85 35.58
C ALA A 218 15.72 22.06 34.53
N PRO A 219 16.96 21.65 34.84
CA PRO A 219 17.74 20.80 33.94
C PRO A 219 16.98 19.51 33.61
N VAL A 220 16.86 19.20 32.32
CA VAL A 220 16.29 17.94 31.83
C VAL A 220 17.44 17.04 31.37
N LYS A 221 17.46 15.77 31.75
CA LYS A 221 18.47 14.83 31.27
C LYS A 221 18.16 14.49 29.80
N PRO A 222 19.13 14.52 28.87
CA PRO A 222 18.89 14.09 27.50
C PRO A 222 18.55 12.59 27.47
N VAL A 223 17.66 12.22 26.55
CA VAL A 223 17.32 10.84 26.22
C VAL A 223 17.92 10.56 24.85
N TYR A 224 18.62 9.43 24.70
CA TYR A 224 19.29 9.06 23.45
C TYR A 224 18.61 7.88 22.79
N PHE A 225 18.45 7.96 21.47
CA PHE A 225 17.85 6.92 20.66
C PHE A 225 18.63 5.61 20.74
N GLN A 226 19.96 5.64 20.80
CA GLN A 226 20.77 4.42 20.89
C GLN A 226 20.54 3.68 22.20
N ASP A 227 20.38 4.39 23.31
CA ASP A 227 20.09 3.79 24.62
C ASP A 227 18.69 3.16 24.64
N LEU A 228 17.72 3.86 24.04
CA LEU A 228 16.35 3.36 23.86
C LEU A 228 16.32 2.14 22.93
N TYR A 229 17.01 2.20 21.80
CA TYR A 229 17.07 1.12 20.81
C TYR A 229 17.84 -0.09 21.33
N ALA A 230 18.93 0.09 22.08
CA ALA A 230 19.66 -1.01 22.69
C ALA A 230 18.84 -1.73 23.77
N SER A 231 17.98 -1.01 24.50
CA SER A 231 17.17 -1.59 25.57
C SER A 231 15.84 -2.19 25.10
N GLN A 232 15.21 -1.60 24.07
CA GLN A 232 13.85 -1.96 23.64
C GLN A 232 13.80 -2.46 22.18
N GLY A 233 14.86 -2.28 21.40
CA GLY A 233 14.88 -2.56 19.96
C GLY A 233 14.01 -1.58 19.16
N SER A 234 13.43 -2.05 18.06
CA SER A 234 12.58 -1.26 17.16
C SER A 234 11.28 -0.75 17.79
N THR A 235 10.89 -1.20 18.98
CA THR A 235 9.70 -0.66 19.69
C THR A 235 9.99 0.65 20.43
N CYS A 236 11.27 1.05 20.52
CA CYS A 236 11.71 2.14 21.37
C CYS A 236 11.13 3.52 21.03
N LEU A 237 10.72 3.72 19.77
CA LEU A 237 10.05 4.94 19.31
C LEU A 237 8.52 4.88 19.44
N ILE A 238 7.97 3.73 19.82
CA ILE A 238 6.52 3.50 19.95
C ILE A 238 6.11 3.51 21.43
N SER A 239 6.75 4.34 22.26
CA SER A 239 6.74 4.25 23.73
C SER A 239 5.38 4.32 24.44
N ASP A 240 4.28 4.59 23.73
CA ASP A 240 2.92 4.68 24.29
C ASP A 240 2.01 3.52 23.84
N LEU A 241 2.60 2.39 23.42
CA LEU A 241 1.82 1.16 23.24
C LEU A 241 1.15 0.82 24.58
N LYS A 242 -0.18 0.99 24.66
CA LYS A 242 -1.00 0.35 25.69
C LYS A 242 -1.29 -1.05 25.17
N PRO A 243 -0.40 -2.02 25.45
CA PRO A 243 -0.37 -3.23 24.66
C PRO A 243 -1.57 -4.06 25.07
N SER A 244 -2.50 -4.27 24.14
CA SER A 244 -3.61 -5.18 24.36
C SER A 244 -3.23 -6.53 23.78
N ALA A 245 -2.84 -7.45 24.66
CA ALA A 245 -2.51 -8.81 24.25
C ALA A 245 -3.78 -9.48 23.68
N LYS A 246 -3.80 -9.74 22.37
CA LYS A 246 -4.80 -10.60 21.75
C LYS A 246 -4.30 -12.05 21.81
N SER A 247 -4.33 -12.64 23.00
CA SER A 247 -3.96 -14.04 23.22
C SER A 247 -5.19 -14.94 23.12
N THR A 248 -5.70 -15.14 21.92
CA THR A 248 -6.56 -16.30 21.63
C THR A 248 -5.78 -17.20 20.69
N HIS A 249 -4.93 -18.05 21.26
CA HIS A 249 -4.18 -19.04 20.50
C HIS A 249 -5.00 -20.33 20.35
N ALA A 250 -4.88 -20.99 19.19
CA ALA A 250 -5.26 -22.38 19.09
C ALA A 250 -4.44 -23.24 20.07
N THR A 251 -5.07 -24.25 20.67
CA THR A 251 -4.40 -25.19 21.57
C THR A 251 -3.28 -25.96 20.87
N THR A 252 -3.45 -26.23 19.58
CA THR A 252 -2.50 -26.94 18.72
C THR A 252 -1.93 -26.01 17.65
N THR A 253 -0.62 -26.08 17.41
CA THR A 253 0.06 -25.32 16.34
C THR A 253 -0.11 -26.04 14.99
N ASP A 254 -0.64 -25.35 13.98
CA ASP A 254 -0.70 -25.83 12.59
C ASP A 254 0.45 -25.25 11.76
N PHE A 255 1.54 -26.02 11.65
CA PHE A 255 2.69 -25.64 10.82
C PHE A 255 2.40 -25.64 9.32
N PHE A 256 1.36 -26.32 8.82
CA PHE A 256 1.01 -26.31 7.39
C PHE A 256 0.55 -24.92 6.92
N SER A 257 0.07 -24.08 7.85
CA SER A 257 -0.28 -22.69 7.57
C SER A 257 0.89 -21.87 7.02
N LEU A 258 2.14 -22.20 7.40
CA LEU A 258 3.35 -21.56 6.86
C LEU A 258 3.49 -21.72 5.34
N ASN A 259 2.93 -22.78 4.77
CA ASN A 259 2.98 -23.02 3.32
C ASN A 259 2.00 -22.13 2.55
N LYS A 260 0.99 -21.55 3.20
CA LYS A 260 -0.07 -20.76 2.57
C LYS A 260 0.21 -19.26 2.55
N ILE A 261 1.15 -18.77 3.37
CA ILE A 261 1.47 -17.35 3.45
C ILE A 261 2.35 -16.87 2.28
N HIS A 262 2.32 -15.57 2.03
CA HIS A 262 3.09 -14.91 0.97
C HIS A 262 4.63 -15.10 1.16
N PRO A 263 5.42 -15.24 0.07
CA PRO A 263 6.88 -15.46 0.15
C PRO A 263 7.64 -14.37 0.91
N ALA A 264 7.17 -13.11 0.87
CA ALA A 264 7.79 -12.01 1.61
C ALA A 264 7.75 -12.27 3.13
N LEU A 265 6.61 -12.72 3.65
CA LEU A 265 6.45 -13.04 5.07
C LEU A 265 7.26 -14.29 5.46
N GLN A 266 7.32 -15.32 4.60
CA GLN A 266 8.21 -16.48 4.82
C GLN A 266 9.67 -16.06 4.96
N LYS A 267 10.16 -15.20 4.05
CA LYS A 267 11.53 -14.67 4.09
C LYS A 267 11.75 -13.83 5.36
N ARG A 268 10.78 -13.03 5.76
CA ARG A 268 10.83 -12.24 7.00
C ARG A 268 10.95 -13.15 8.23
N LEU A 269 10.10 -14.18 8.35
CA LEU A 269 10.16 -15.15 9.46
C LEU A 269 11.50 -15.89 9.51
N ALA A 270 12.01 -16.35 8.36
CA ALA A 270 13.33 -16.96 8.27
C ALA A 270 14.44 -15.99 8.75
N GLY A 271 14.37 -14.73 8.33
CA GLY A 271 15.31 -13.69 8.75
C GLY A 271 15.26 -13.38 10.26
N VAL A 272 14.07 -13.41 10.87
CA VAL A 272 13.91 -13.24 12.34
C VAL A 272 14.62 -14.38 13.08
N ILE A 273 14.47 -15.62 12.61
CA ILE A 273 15.12 -16.80 13.21
C ILE A 273 16.64 -16.73 13.02
N GLU A 274 17.11 -16.51 11.79
CA GLU A 274 18.54 -16.48 11.45
C GLU A 274 19.31 -15.38 12.19
N LYS A 275 18.69 -14.19 12.33
CA LYS A 275 19.29 -13.05 13.03
C LYS A 275 19.05 -13.08 14.55
N LYS A 276 18.38 -14.12 15.08
CA LYS A 276 17.98 -14.22 16.48
C LYS A 276 17.24 -12.98 16.99
N LYS A 277 16.34 -12.42 16.18
CA LYS A 277 15.50 -11.28 16.58
C LYS A 277 14.36 -11.77 17.48
N ASP A 278 14.03 -11.02 18.51
CA ASP A 278 12.93 -11.37 19.43
C ASP A 278 11.55 -11.27 18.77
N TYR A 279 11.37 -10.31 17.87
CA TYR A 279 10.11 -10.02 17.20
C TYR A 279 10.34 -9.41 15.80
N PHE A 280 9.24 -9.14 15.11
CA PHE A 280 9.19 -8.24 13.96
C PHE A 280 7.94 -7.37 14.02
N ILE A 281 7.94 -6.26 13.29
CA ILE A 281 6.84 -5.29 13.29
C ILE A 281 6.23 -5.22 11.89
N LEU A 282 4.91 -5.25 11.82
CA LEU A 282 4.17 -4.89 10.61
C LEU A 282 3.26 -3.71 10.91
N THR A 283 3.08 -2.83 9.93
CA THR A 283 2.12 -1.73 10.00
C THR A 283 0.97 -1.99 9.03
N GLY A 284 -0.22 -1.50 9.41
CA GLY A 284 -1.44 -1.67 8.63
C GLY A 284 -2.42 -2.64 9.27
N SER A 285 -3.61 -2.70 8.70
CA SER A 285 -4.74 -3.46 9.21
C SER A 285 -4.85 -4.83 8.55
N ASP A 286 -5.54 -5.75 9.22
CA ASP A 286 -5.96 -7.01 8.59
C ASP A 286 -6.87 -6.68 7.40
N PRO A 287 -6.69 -7.28 6.21
CA PRO A 287 -7.57 -7.04 5.07
C PRO A 287 -9.04 -7.41 5.33
N SER A 288 -9.31 -8.23 6.35
CA SER A 288 -10.68 -8.55 6.78
C SER A 288 -11.32 -7.46 7.66
N ASP A 289 -10.54 -6.50 8.14
CA ASP A 289 -11.04 -5.35 8.91
C ASP A 289 -11.58 -4.29 7.95
N THR A 290 -12.90 -4.21 7.84
CA THR A 290 -13.59 -3.23 6.97
C THR A 290 -13.37 -1.78 7.40
N PHE A 291 -12.91 -1.54 8.63
CA PHE A 291 -12.60 -0.21 9.17
C PHE A 291 -11.10 0.08 9.21
N GLY A 292 -10.28 -0.85 8.72
CA GLY A 292 -8.84 -0.74 8.68
C GLY A 292 -8.34 0.34 7.71
N CYS A 293 -7.37 1.14 8.16
CA CYS A 293 -6.87 2.30 7.40
C CYS A 293 -5.97 1.92 6.20
N CYS A 294 -5.09 0.93 6.37
CA CYS A 294 -4.18 0.44 5.32
C CYS A 294 -4.19 -1.11 5.35
N PRO A 295 -5.09 -1.78 4.61
CA PRO A 295 -5.14 -3.23 4.59
C PRO A 295 -3.82 -3.79 4.02
N SER A 296 -3.17 -4.68 4.79
CA SER A 296 -1.88 -5.27 4.45
C SER A 296 -2.00 -6.79 4.37
N GLU A 297 -1.65 -7.36 3.21
CA GLU A 297 -1.66 -8.81 3.01
C GLU A 297 -0.69 -9.52 3.97
N GLU A 298 0.45 -8.90 4.29
CA GLU A 298 1.40 -9.42 5.28
C GLU A 298 0.78 -9.45 6.68
N VAL A 299 0.03 -8.41 7.08
CA VAL A 299 -0.68 -8.36 8.37
C VAL A 299 -1.77 -9.44 8.42
N GLY A 300 -2.57 -9.57 7.37
CA GLY A 300 -3.60 -10.62 7.28
C GLY A 300 -3.02 -12.03 7.40
N ALA A 301 -1.91 -12.29 6.69
CA ALA A 301 -1.20 -13.55 6.76
C ALA A 301 -0.56 -13.80 8.14
N ALA A 302 0.04 -12.77 8.77
CA ALA A 302 0.59 -12.87 10.11
C ALA A 302 -0.50 -13.13 11.16
N ASN A 303 -1.65 -12.48 11.05
CA ASN A 303 -2.81 -12.73 11.91
C ASN A 303 -3.38 -14.14 11.71
N GLN A 304 -3.34 -14.68 10.49
CA GLN A 304 -3.66 -16.08 10.25
C GLN A 304 -2.69 -17.00 11.01
N LEU A 305 -1.39 -16.71 11.00
CA LEU A 305 -0.40 -17.46 11.78
C LEU A 305 -0.59 -17.34 13.29
N VAL A 306 -1.12 -16.21 13.78
CA VAL A 306 -1.53 -16.08 15.19
C VAL A 306 -2.69 -17.03 15.50
N ARG A 307 -3.72 -17.05 14.65
CA ARG A 307 -4.88 -17.96 14.79
C ARG A 307 -4.48 -19.44 14.74
N THR A 308 -3.49 -19.80 13.93
CA THR A 308 -2.99 -21.19 13.82
C THR A 308 -1.93 -21.54 14.86
N GLY A 309 -1.64 -20.66 15.83
CA GLY A 309 -0.70 -20.92 16.90
C GLY A 309 0.76 -21.00 16.45
N VAL A 310 1.13 -20.32 15.37
CA VAL A 310 2.53 -20.18 14.94
C VAL A 310 3.14 -18.90 15.51
N LEU A 311 2.38 -17.81 15.52
CA LEU A 311 2.79 -16.51 16.05
C LEU A 311 1.97 -16.11 17.27
N SER A 312 2.52 -15.15 18.02
CA SER A 312 1.79 -14.31 18.96
C SER A 312 1.87 -12.86 18.49
N ALA A 313 0.85 -12.07 18.82
CA ALA A 313 0.78 -10.67 18.41
C ALA A 313 0.40 -9.77 19.58
N CYS A 314 1.00 -8.60 19.60
CA CYS A 314 0.60 -7.49 20.45
C CYS A 314 0.44 -6.25 19.56
N ALA A 315 -0.77 -5.71 19.53
CA ALA A 315 -1.10 -4.53 18.75
C ALA A 315 -1.38 -3.35 19.68
N ASN A 316 -1.08 -2.14 19.20
CA ASN A 316 -1.58 -0.96 19.88
C ASN A 316 -3.11 -0.91 19.78
N GLN A 317 -3.76 -0.39 20.81
CA GLN A 317 -5.14 0.07 20.67
C GLN A 317 -5.10 1.39 19.92
N VAL A 318 -5.46 1.35 18.65
CA VAL A 318 -5.57 2.53 17.80
C VAL A 318 -7.04 2.86 17.56
N GLY A 319 -7.34 4.13 17.33
CA GLY A 319 -8.69 4.57 16.96
C GLY A 319 -9.19 3.90 15.67
N PRO A 320 -10.52 3.83 15.45
CA PRO A 320 -11.05 3.44 14.15
C PRO A 320 -10.48 4.40 13.09
N GLN A 321 -9.75 3.86 12.11
CA GLN A 321 -9.09 4.57 11.00
C GLN A 321 -7.62 4.99 11.20
N GLU A 322 -6.98 4.58 12.28
CA GLU A 322 -5.52 4.62 12.36
C GLU A 322 -4.88 3.34 11.79
N CYS A 323 -3.61 3.42 11.44
CA CYS A 323 -2.83 2.25 11.02
C CYS A 323 -2.31 1.55 12.27
N PRO A 324 -2.83 0.36 12.66
CA PRO A 324 -2.27 -0.33 13.80
C PRO A 324 -0.84 -0.75 13.46
N LEU A 325 0.04 -0.56 14.43
CA LEU A 325 1.34 -1.20 14.46
C LEU A 325 1.21 -2.45 15.32
N THR A 326 1.54 -3.59 14.74
CA THR A 326 1.46 -4.88 15.42
C THR A 326 2.83 -5.51 15.52
N ILE A 327 3.21 -5.84 16.75
CA ILE A 327 4.43 -6.58 17.08
C ILE A 327 4.08 -8.06 17.03
N TYR A 328 4.84 -8.81 16.25
CA TYR A 328 4.70 -10.26 16.13
C TYR A 328 5.95 -10.96 16.68
N ALA A 329 5.74 -11.98 17.49
CA ALA A 329 6.77 -12.90 17.96
C ALA A 329 6.31 -14.34 17.69
N PHE A 330 7.17 -15.35 17.86
CA PHE A 330 6.69 -16.73 17.77
C PHE A 330 5.78 -17.07 18.96
N LYS A 331 5.01 -18.14 18.81
CA LYS A 331 4.08 -18.62 19.85
C LYS A 331 4.73 -18.62 21.23
N ASP A 332 4.04 -18.02 22.21
CA ASP A 332 4.43 -17.95 23.62
C ASP A 332 5.73 -17.18 23.91
N GLU A 333 6.30 -16.46 22.93
CA GLU A 333 7.53 -15.68 23.13
C GLU A 333 7.29 -14.25 23.60
N ILE A 334 6.05 -13.74 23.53
CA ILE A 334 5.70 -12.37 23.97
C ILE A 334 4.92 -12.41 25.28
N THR A 335 5.36 -11.65 26.27
CA THR A 335 4.65 -11.46 27.54
C THR A 335 4.43 -9.97 27.78
N VAL A 336 3.18 -9.59 28.07
CA VAL A 336 2.77 -8.22 28.36
C VAL A 336 2.52 -8.07 29.86
N LEU A 337 3.31 -7.25 30.57
CA LEU A 337 3.18 -6.99 32.00
C LEU A 337 3.09 -5.48 32.26
N ALA A 338 1.93 -4.98 32.70
CA ALA A 338 1.77 -3.59 33.18
C ALA A 338 2.35 -2.49 32.24
N ASN A 339 2.27 -2.73 30.92
CA ASN A 339 2.82 -1.93 29.79
C ASN A 339 4.23 -2.28 29.32
N ASP A 340 4.95 -3.17 30.01
CA ASP A 340 6.23 -3.69 29.55
C ASP A 340 6.03 -4.90 28.64
N LEU A 341 6.75 -4.89 27.51
CA LEU A 341 6.87 -6.03 26.60
C LEU A 341 8.16 -6.76 26.91
N THR A 342 8.04 -8.04 27.25
CA THR A 342 9.20 -8.91 27.45
C THR A 342 9.15 -10.06 26.47
N PHE A 343 10.33 -10.47 26.00
CA PHE A 343 10.48 -11.52 25.02
C PHE A 343 11.30 -12.68 25.59
N ARG A 344 10.84 -13.90 25.30
CA ARG A 344 11.57 -15.13 25.66
C ARG A 344 11.62 -16.05 24.47
N MET A 345 12.77 -16.08 23.80
CA MET A 345 12.99 -16.94 22.64
C MET A 345 12.86 -18.44 22.97
N ASN A 346 12.06 -19.15 22.17
CA ASN A 346 11.90 -20.60 22.21
C ASN A 346 12.62 -21.23 21.01
N GLU A 347 13.92 -21.52 21.18
CA GLU A 347 14.78 -22.03 20.10
C GLU A 347 14.23 -23.31 19.46
N VAL A 348 13.71 -24.25 20.26
CA VAL A 348 13.13 -25.51 19.76
C VAL A 348 11.92 -25.25 18.86
N PHE A 349 11.05 -24.30 19.25
CA PHE A 349 9.89 -23.95 18.43
C PHE A 349 10.31 -23.26 17.13
N ARG A 350 11.26 -22.33 17.19
CA ARG A 350 11.81 -21.63 16.01
C ARG A 350 12.48 -22.59 15.04
N ASP A 351 13.25 -23.56 15.52
CA ASP A 351 13.89 -24.58 14.68
C ASP A 351 12.87 -25.42 13.91
N ASN A 352 11.75 -25.78 14.56
CA ASN A 352 10.64 -26.46 13.90
C ASN A 352 10.05 -25.57 12.79
N VAL A 353 9.72 -24.31 13.10
CA VAL A 353 9.21 -23.35 12.10
C VAL A 353 10.18 -23.21 10.92
N TYR A 354 11.47 -23.05 11.21
CA TYR A 354 12.51 -22.90 10.19
C TYR A 354 12.65 -24.14 9.30
N GLY A 355 12.51 -25.33 9.89
CA GLY A 355 12.45 -26.59 9.15
C GLY A 355 11.33 -26.60 8.10
N TYR A 356 10.12 -26.17 8.48
CA TYR A 356 9.00 -26.04 7.54
C TYR A 356 9.23 -24.96 6.47
N LEU A 357 9.78 -23.81 6.85
CA LEU A 357 10.13 -22.74 5.90
C LEU A 357 11.16 -23.21 4.85
N LYS A 358 12.13 -24.03 5.26
CA LYS A 358 13.14 -24.61 4.36
C LYS A 358 12.65 -25.80 3.54
N GLN A 359 11.75 -26.64 4.05
CA GLN A 359 11.25 -27.80 3.29
C GLN A 359 10.60 -27.41 1.96
N LYS A 360 10.06 -26.19 1.84
CA LYS A 360 9.47 -25.69 0.60
C LYS A 360 10.49 -25.42 -0.53
N THR A 361 11.79 -25.27 -0.24
CA THR A 361 12.80 -25.22 -1.32
C THR A 361 13.09 -26.59 -1.93
N ASN A 362 12.55 -27.67 -1.35
CA ASN A 362 12.72 -29.05 -1.82
C ASN A 362 11.43 -29.66 -2.40
N TYR A 363 10.45 -28.85 -2.80
CA TYR A 363 9.22 -29.34 -3.42
C TYR A 363 9.49 -29.88 -4.84
N TRP A 364 9.61 -31.21 -4.94
CA TRP A 364 9.80 -32.06 -6.12
C TRP A 364 10.93 -31.60 -7.06
N PRO A 365 11.95 -32.44 -7.37
CA PRO A 365 13.02 -31.99 -8.25
C PRO A 365 12.34 -31.57 -9.55
N LYS A 366 12.48 -30.29 -9.95
CA LYS A 366 11.94 -29.74 -11.20
C LYS A 366 12.11 -30.69 -12.39
N ARG A 367 13.10 -31.57 -12.31
CA ARG A 367 13.30 -32.78 -13.12
C ARG A 367 12.03 -33.65 -13.30
N VAL A 368 11.33 -34.09 -12.26
CA VAL A 368 10.17 -35.00 -12.41
C VAL A 368 9.01 -34.31 -13.12
N ILE A 369 8.66 -33.07 -12.75
CA ILE A 369 7.63 -32.29 -13.46
C ILE A 369 8.07 -32.01 -14.90
N ARG A 370 9.35 -31.68 -15.12
CA ARG A 370 9.90 -31.50 -16.47
C ARG A 370 9.78 -32.77 -17.31
N TRP A 371 10.02 -33.94 -16.74
CA TRP A 371 9.88 -35.22 -17.45
C TRP A 371 8.42 -35.58 -17.71
N LEU A 372 7.51 -35.30 -16.77
CA LEU A 372 6.07 -35.48 -16.94
C LEU A 372 5.50 -34.54 -18.03
N LEU A 373 5.92 -33.27 -18.03
CA LEU A 373 5.55 -32.31 -19.07
C LEU A 373 6.11 -32.71 -20.44
N LEU A 374 7.37 -33.16 -20.49
CA LEU A 374 7.96 -33.69 -21.72
C LEU A 374 7.17 -34.90 -22.24
N SER A 375 6.80 -35.85 -21.36
CA SER A 375 5.99 -37.00 -21.79
C SER A 375 4.61 -36.56 -22.29
N PHE A 376 3.98 -35.59 -21.63
CA PHE A 376 2.69 -35.03 -22.05
C PHE A 376 2.77 -34.34 -23.41
N VAL A 377 3.81 -33.54 -23.66
CA VAL A 377 4.06 -32.89 -24.97
C VAL A 377 4.26 -33.94 -26.05
N THR A 378 5.06 -34.98 -25.79
CA THR A 378 5.26 -36.07 -26.77
C THR A 378 3.97 -36.82 -27.06
N LEU A 379 3.14 -37.08 -26.03
CA LEU A 379 1.84 -37.74 -26.22
C LEU A 379 0.87 -36.88 -27.02
N SER A 380 0.87 -35.57 -26.75
CA SER A 380 0.00 -34.60 -27.42
C SER A 380 0.39 -34.40 -28.88
N LEU A 381 1.69 -34.37 -29.20
CA LEU A 381 2.16 -34.36 -30.60
C LEU A 381 1.75 -35.64 -31.34
N LEU A 382 1.79 -36.78 -30.66
CA LEU A 382 1.36 -38.06 -31.22
C LEU A 382 -0.15 -38.09 -31.48
N PHE A 383 -0.94 -37.52 -30.55
CA PHE A 383 -2.37 -37.37 -30.71
C PHE A 383 -2.74 -36.36 -31.80
N ALA A 384 -2.05 -35.21 -31.89
CA ALA A 384 -2.24 -34.23 -32.93
C ALA A 384 -1.90 -34.78 -34.31
N TYR A 385 -0.84 -35.59 -34.43
CA TYR A 385 -0.51 -36.30 -35.66
C TYR A 385 -1.65 -37.24 -36.10
N VAL A 386 -2.28 -37.96 -35.16
CA VAL A 386 -3.45 -38.81 -35.44
C VAL A 386 -4.67 -37.97 -35.84
N ARG A 387 -4.93 -36.85 -35.16
CA ARG A 387 -6.06 -35.96 -35.47
C ARG A 387 -5.88 -35.23 -36.81
N PHE A 388 -4.65 -34.85 -37.18
CA PHE A 388 -4.34 -34.24 -38.47
C PHE A 388 -4.49 -35.24 -39.63
N ALA A 389 -4.30 -36.54 -39.37
CA ALA A 389 -4.58 -37.61 -40.33
C ALA A 389 -6.08 -37.90 -40.50
N THR A 390 -6.93 -37.41 -39.58
CA THR A 390 -8.39 -37.50 -39.66
C THR A 390 -8.97 -36.10 -39.82
N GLN A 391 -8.93 -35.57 -41.03
CA GLN A 391 -9.49 -34.26 -41.35
C GLN A 391 -11.01 -34.34 -41.31
N ALA A 392 -11.61 -33.83 -40.23
CA ALA A 392 -13.05 -33.60 -40.10
C ALA A 392 -13.40 -32.16 -40.53
N ASP A 393 -14.62 -32.03 -41.04
CA ASP A 393 -15.15 -31.04 -41.98
C ASP A 393 -15.03 -29.55 -41.63
N LYS A 394 -14.90 -28.74 -42.69
CA LYS A 394 -14.86 -27.27 -42.74
C LYS A 394 -16.20 -26.55 -42.48
N GLN A 395 -17.19 -27.23 -41.91
CA GLN A 395 -18.59 -26.81 -42.06
C GLN A 395 -19.18 -26.02 -40.88
N SER A 396 -18.51 -25.89 -39.73
CA SER A 396 -19.10 -25.19 -38.57
C SER A 396 -18.91 -23.66 -38.57
N LEU A 397 -17.78 -23.15 -39.09
CA LEU A 397 -17.46 -21.72 -39.13
C LEU A 397 -18.45 -20.84 -39.93
N ALA A 398 -19.17 -21.41 -40.91
CA ALA A 398 -20.17 -20.67 -41.68
C ALA A 398 -21.44 -20.40 -40.85
N ASN A 399 -21.85 -21.37 -40.02
CA ASN A 399 -23.13 -21.32 -39.30
C ASN A 399 -23.19 -20.29 -38.16
N LEU A 400 -22.05 -19.70 -37.75
CA LEU A 400 -22.02 -18.75 -36.62
C LEU A 400 -22.01 -17.28 -37.06
N PHE A 401 -21.35 -16.93 -38.17
CA PHE A 401 -21.47 -15.57 -38.72
C PHE A 401 -22.89 -15.26 -39.18
N ASP A 402 -23.67 -16.30 -39.47
CA ASP A 402 -25.11 -16.22 -39.76
C ASP A 402 -25.98 -16.04 -38.50
N GLN A 403 -25.42 -16.26 -37.30
CA GLN A 403 -26.12 -16.06 -36.00
C GLN A 403 -25.87 -14.69 -35.38
N ILE A 404 -25.04 -13.85 -36.01
CA ILE A 404 -24.80 -12.48 -35.55
C ILE A 404 -26.05 -11.66 -35.87
N GLU A 405 -26.73 -11.18 -34.83
CA GLU A 405 -27.88 -10.29 -34.99
C GLU A 405 -27.42 -8.95 -35.59
N LEU A 406 -27.77 -8.75 -36.86
CA LEU A 406 -27.58 -7.50 -37.58
C LEU A 406 -28.73 -6.54 -37.27
N THR A 407 -28.40 -5.27 -37.04
CA THR A 407 -29.41 -4.21 -36.87
C THR A 407 -29.70 -3.45 -38.16
N GLN A 408 -28.78 -3.53 -39.14
CA GLN A 408 -28.88 -2.91 -40.46
C GLN A 408 -28.44 -3.91 -41.55
N ASP A 409 -28.96 -3.75 -42.77
CA ASP A 409 -28.58 -4.58 -43.92
C ASP A 409 -27.12 -4.37 -44.33
N GLU A 410 -26.59 -3.16 -44.14
CA GLU A 410 -25.18 -2.81 -44.31
C GLU A 410 -24.59 -2.43 -42.94
N GLN A 411 -23.69 -3.26 -42.41
CA GLN A 411 -23.13 -3.06 -41.07
C GLN A 411 -21.72 -3.66 -40.97
N ILE A 412 -20.83 -3.01 -40.21
CA ILE A 412 -19.55 -3.56 -39.77
C ILE A 412 -19.69 -4.04 -38.33
N VAL A 413 -19.41 -5.32 -38.10
CA VAL A 413 -19.39 -5.92 -36.76
C VAL A 413 -17.94 -6.20 -36.37
N ILE A 414 -17.50 -5.56 -35.29
CA ILE A 414 -16.21 -5.80 -34.65
C ILE A 414 -16.41 -6.83 -33.55
N LEU A 415 -15.87 -8.04 -33.73
CA LEU A 415 -15.88 -9.07 -32.69
C LEU A 415 -14.57 -9.05 -31.92
N LEU A 416 -14.63 -8.90 -30.60
CA LEU A 416 -13.49 -9.03 -29.72
C LEU A 416 -13.62 -10.28 -28.86
N PHE A 417 -12.76 -11.26 -29.13
CA PHE A 417 -12.68 -12.52 -28.40
C PHE A 417 -11.88 -12.35 -27.11
N HIS A 418 -12.37 -12.90 -26.01
CA HIS A 418 -11.71 -12.84 -24.71
C HIS A 418 -12.02 -14.10 -23.87
N TYR A 419 -11.17 -14.38 -22.88
CA TYR A 419 -11.45 -15.39 -21.86
C TYR A 419 -12.35 -14.80 -20.75
N GLN A 420 -13.02 -15.66 -19.98
CA GLN A 420 -13.83 -15.28 -18.83
C GLN A 420 -13.00 -14.53 -17.79
N ASP A 421 -11.79 -15.02 -17.52
CA ASP A 421 -10.80 -14.30 -16.73
C ASP A 421 -10.04 -13.30 -17.61
N ARG A 422 -10.51 -12.05 -17.60
CA ARG A 422 -9.93 -10.94 -18.37
C ARG A 422 -8.48 -10.67 -17.95
N CYS A 423 -7.52 -10.98 -18.81
CA CYS A 423 -6.12 -10.64 -18.59
C CYS A 423 -5.82 -9.17 -18.97
N PRO A 424 -4.65 -8.61 -18.57
CA PRO A 424 -4.29 -7.22 -18.90
C PRO A 424 -4.27 -6.90 -20.40
N GLN A 425 -4.09 -7.91 -21.26
CA GLN A 425 -4.16 -7.73 -22.69
C GLN A 425 -5.61 -7.60 -23.18
N CYS A 426 -6.51 -8.48 -22.72
CA CYS A 426 -7.93 -8.44 -23.09
C CYS A 426 -8.52 -7.06 -22.78
N THR A 427 -8.29 -6.58 -21.56
CA THR A 427 -8.83 -5.30 -21.08
C THR A 427 -8.28 -4.11 -21.86
N ARG A 428 -7.00 -4.14 -22.27
CA ARG A 428 -6.41 -3.08 -23.10
C ARG A 428 -6.94 -3.06 -24.52
N MET A 429 -7.02 -4.21 -25.17
CA MET A 429 -7.56 -4.29 -26.53
C MET A 429 -9.02 -3.83 -26.56
N GLU A 430 -9.82 -4.24 -25.57
CA GLU A 430 -11.20 -3.77 -25.40
C GLU A 430 -11.28 -2.27 -25.20
N PHE A 431 -10.47 -1.73 -24.28
CA PHE A 431 -10.42 -0.30 -24.01
C PHE A 431 -10.01 0.52 -25.25
N TYR A 432 -8.95 0.14 -25.95
CA TYR A 432 -8.50 0.85 -27.14
C TYR A 432 -9.51 0.77 -28.28
N THR A 433 -10.18 -0.39 -28.43
CA THR A 433 -11.23 -0.57 -29.44
C THR A 433 -12.42 0.34 -29.14
N ALA A 434 -12.90 0.35 -27.89
CA ALA A 434 -13.99 1.23 -27.48
C ALA A 434 -13.64 2.71 -27.65
N ALA A 435 -12.40 3.10 -27.30
CA ALA A 435 -11.93 4.46 -27.46
C ALA A 435 -11.87 4.90 -28.93
N VAL A 436 -11.43 4.04 -29.86
CA VAL A 436 -11.47 4.34 -31.31
C VAL A 436 -12.90 4.53 -31.80
N LEU A 437 -13.83 3.70 -31.34
CA LEU A 437 -15.23 3.82 -31.72
C LEU A 437 -15.88 5.10 -31.21
N GLU A 438 -15.51 5.56 -30.01
CA GLU A 438 -16.02 6.81 -29.42
C GLU A 438 -15.33 8.06 -29.99
N GLU A 439 -14.02 8.00 -30.25
CA GLU A 439 -13.24 9.16 -30.69
C GLU A 439 -13.34 9.38 -32.21
N ASP A 440 -13.19 8.31 -33.00
CA ASP A 440 -13.02 8.39 -34.46
C ASP A 440 -14.29 7.98 -35.24
N PHE A 441 -15.17 7.15 -34.66
CA PHE A 441 -16.33 6.57 -35.36
C PHE A 441 -17.69 6.80 -34.67
N HIS A 442 -17.80 7.79 -33.78
CA HIS A 442 -19.02 7.99 -32.98
C HIS A 442 -20.30 8.12 -33.82
N GLU A 443 -20.25 8.86 -34.95
CA GLU A 443 -21.40 9.01 -35.84
C GLU A 443 -21.83 7.68 -36.48
N ALA A 444 -20.87 6.84 -36.87
CA ALA A 444 -21.14 5.53 -37.46
C ALA A 444 -21.66 4.53 -36.41
N VAL A 445 -21.24 4.65 -35.16
CA VAL A 445 -21.79 3.87 -34.04
C VAL A 445 -23.20 4.33 -33.69
N ASP A 446 -23.45 5.63 -33.62
CA ASP A 446 -24.78 6.21 -33.35
C ASP A 446 -25.81 5.87 -34.44
N GLN A 447 -25.35 5.66 -35.68
CA GLN A 447 -26.15 5.22 -36.81
C GLN A 447 -26.27 3.69 -36.95
N ASP A 448 -25.75 2.92 -35.98
CA ASP A 448 -25.68 1.45 -36.01
C ASP A 448 -24.90 0.86 -37.22
N LEU A 449 -24.10 1.66 -37.91
CA LEU A 449 -23.25 1.20 -39.03
C LEU A 449 -22.03 0.40 -38.54
N ILE A 450 -21.56 0.68 -37.32
CA ILE A 450 -20.48 -0.07 -36.67
C ILE A 450 -20.92 -0.55 -35.29
N ARG A 451 -20.75 -1.85 -35.02
CA ARG A 451 -21.08 -2.45 -33.72
C ARG A 451 -19.91 -3.24 -33.15
N LEU A 452 -19.59 -3.03 -31.87
CA LEU A 452 -18.67 -3.87 -31.12
C LEU A 452 -19.42 -4.95 -30.35
N GLN A 453 -18.99 -6.20 -30.50
CA GLN A 453 -19.51 -7.34 -29.74
C GLN A 453 -18.37 -8.12 -29.08
N LEU A 454 -18.51 -8.35 -27.78
CA LEU A 454 -17.54 -9.11 -26.98
C LEU A 454 -17.95 -10.58 -26.92
N ILE A 455 -17.04 -11.48 -27.27
CA ILE A 455 -17.29 -12.93 -27.29
C ILE A 455 -16.43 -13.62 -26.22
N ASN A 456 -17.09 -14.26 -25.26
CA ASN A 456 -16.43 -15.09 -24.25
C ASN A 456 -16.09 -16.46 -24.83
N MET A 457 -14.80 -16.73 -25.04
CA MET A 457 -14.29 -17.98 -25.58
C MET A 457 -14.51 -19.19 -24.68
N ASP A 458 -14.75 -18.99 -23.38
CA ASP A 458 -15.02 -20.09 -22.43
C ASP A 458 -16.49 -20.54 -22.44
N HIS A 459 -17.37 -19.80 -23.13
CA HIS A 459 -18.78 -20.17 -23.22
C HIS A 459 -18.96 -21.36 -24.18
N ILE A 460 -19.78 -22.33 -23.76
CA ILE A 460 -19.99 -23.58 -24.52
C ILE A 460 -20.50 -23.32 -25.95
N ASP A 461 -21.35 -22.31 -26.14
CA ASP A 461 -21.91 -21.94 -27.45
C ASP A 461 -20.85 -21.45 -28.46
N TYR A 462 -19.64 -21.09 -28.01
CA TYR A 462 -18.55 -20.60 -28.85
C TYR A 462 -17.33 -21.53 -28.90
N GLN A 463 -17.37 -22.70 -28.25
CA GLN A 463 -16.22 -23.63 -28.22
C GLN A 463 -15.82 -24.11 -29.61
N ASP A 464 -16.79 -24.48 -30.45
CA ASP A 464 -16.53 -24.95 -31.81
C ASP A 464 -15.87 -23.87 -32.67
N LEU A 465 -16.26 -22.60 -32.48
CA LEU A 465 -15.66 -21.47 -33.18
C LEU A 465 -14.20 -21.24 -32.77
N VAL A 466 -13.94 -21.28 -31.47
CA VAL A 466 -12.59 -21.07 -30.91
C VAL A 466 -11.64 -22.15 -31.42
N ASP A 467 -12.10 -23.40 -31.39
CA ASP A 467 -11.35 -24.56 -31.87
C ASP A 467 -11.09 -24.51 -33.38
N GLU A 468 -12.11 -24.22 -34.20
CA GLU A 468 -11.96 -24.17 -35.67
C GLU A 468 -11.18 -22.96 -36.16
N SER A 469 -11.32 -21.81 -35.49
CA SER A 469 -10.56 -20.59 -35.82
C SER A 469 -9.13 -20.65 -35.29
N GLY A 470 -8.78 -21.66 -34.49
CA GLY A 470 -7.48 -21.81 -33.85
C GLY A 470 -7.17 -20.65 -32.88
N LEU A 471 -8.19 -20.10 -32.24
CA LEU A 471 -8.04 -18.98 -31.30
C LEU A 471 -7.55 -19.50 -29.96
N PHE A 472 -6.41 -18.98 -29.50
CA PHE A 472 -5.82 -19.31 -28.20
C PHE A 472 -5.53 -18.06 -27.35
N ALA A 473 -5.93 -16.89 -27.86
CA ALA A 473 -5.69 -15.59 -27.25
C ALA A 473 -6.73 -14.57 -27.71
N ALA A 474 -6.82 -13.45 -26.98
CA ALA A 474 -7.69 -12.35 -27.35
C ALA A 474 -7.38 -11.83 -28.76
N THR A 475 -8.41 -11.73 -29.60
CA THR A 475 -8.29 -11.45 -31.03
C THR A 475 -9.46 -10.59 -31.49
N ILE A 476 -9.24 -9.71 -32.47
CA ILE A 476 -10.27 -8.86 -33.07
C ILE A 476 -10.56 -9.32 -34.50
N PHE A 477 -11.84 -9.46 -34.81
CA PHE A 477 -12.35 -9.71 -36.15
C PHE A 477 -13.14 -8.49 -36.59
N LEU A 478 -12.95 -8.11 -37.84
CA LEU A 478 -13.79 -7.14 -38.53
C LEU A 478 -14.63 -7.91 -39.56
N LEU A 479 -15.94 -7.74 -39.50
CA LEU A 479 -16.90 -8.38 -40.38
C LEU A 479 -17.72 -7.29 -41.07
N LYS A 480 -17.77 -7.29 -42.40
CA LYS A 480 -18.62 -6.38 -43.17
C LYS A 480 -19.77 -7.16 -43.78
N TYR A 481 -20.97 -6.72 -43.47
CA TYR A 481 -22.22 -7.20 -44.03
C TYR A 481 -22.78 -6.20 -45.03
N ASP A 482 -23.37 -6.72 -46.10
CA ASP A 482 -24.09 -5.96 -47.12
C ASP A 482 -25.28 -6.82 -47.59
N GLN A 483 -26.47 -6.24 -47.55
CA GLN A 483 -27.75 -6.95 -47.74
C GLN A 483 -27.90 -8.16 -46.81
N GLY A 484 -27.40 -8.05 -45.57
CA GLY A 484 -27.44 -9.13 -44.57
C GLY A 484 -26.48 -10.29 -44.84
N GLU A 485 -25.69 -10.25 -45.91
CA GLU A 485 -24.70 -11.27 -46.23
C GLU A 485 -23.28 -10.81 -45.86
N LEU A 486 -22.49 -11.70 -45.26
CA LEU A 486 -21.09 -11.43 -44.95
C LEU A 486 -20.27 -11.30 -46.26
N LYS A 487 -19.85 -10.08 -46.61
CA LYS A 487 -19.04 -9.81 -47.80
C LYS A 487 -17.55 -9.83 -47.52
N GLN A 488 -17.13 -9.35 -46.36
CA GLN A 488 -15.72 -9.23 -46.01
C GLN A 488 -15.47 -9.64 -44.56
N LYS A 489 -14.36 -10.34 -44.36
CA LYS A 489 -13.87 -10.74 -43.03
C LYS A 489 -12.38 -10.47 -42.97
N LYS A 490 -11.92 -9.80 -41.91
CA LYS A 490 -10.50 -9.57 -41.62
C LYS A 490 -10.20 -9.88 -40.16
N ILE A 491 -9.08 -10.57 -39.93
CA ILE A 491 -8.61 -10.91 -38.58
C ILE A 491 -7.40 -10.03 -38.28
N LEU A 492 -7.48 -9.21 -37.24
CA LEU A 492 -6.43 -8.28 -36.87
C LEU A 492 -5.36 -8.98 -36.03
N LYS A 493 -4.54 -9.81 -36.68
CA LYS A 493 -3.47 -10.57 -36.00
C LYS A 493 -2.44 -9.65 -35.32
N GLU A 494 -2.23 -8.47 -35.87
CA GLU A 494 -1.29 -7.46 -35.39
C GLU A 494 -1.79 -6.72 -34.14
N ALA A 495 -3.10 -6.73 -33.88
CA ALA A 495 -3.67 -6.17 -32.65
C ALA A 495 -3.01 -6.78 -31.40
N TRP A 496 -2.60 -8.05 -31.49
CA TRP A 496 -1.91 -8.76 -30.42
C TRP A 496 -0.51 -8.21 -30.12
N SER A 497 0.27 -7.77 -31.13
CA SER A 497 1.60 -7.22 -30.90
C SER A 497 1.56 -5.75 -30.47
N LEU A 498 0.47 -5.05 -30.79
CA LEU A 498 0.32 -3.61 -30.54
C LEU A 498 -0.37 -3.26 -29.22
N TYR A 499 -0.88 -4.20 -28.44
CA TYR A 499 -1.63 -3.92 -27.20
C TYR A 499 -0.86 -3.14 -26.11
N LEU A 500 0.47 -3.06 -26.21
CA LEU A 500 1.32 -2.26 -25.32
C LEU A 500 1.55 -0.83 -25.82
N ASP A 501 1.31 -0.58 -27.11
CA ASP A 501 1.46 0.72 -27.78
C ASP A 501 0.08 1.21 -28.22
N GLU A 502 -0.60 1.93 -27.33
CA GLU A 502 -1.94 2.47 -27.56
C GLU A 502 -2.04 3.24 -28.88
N LYS A 503 -1.06 4.08 -29.18
CA LYS A 503 -1.10 4.95 -30.37
C LYS A 503 -1.00 4.12 -31.65
N ALA A 504 -0.10 3.13 -31.69
CA ALA A 504 0.03 2.23 -32.83
C ALA A 504 -1.21 1.35 -33.00
N PHE A 505 -1.79 0.86 -31.89
CA PHE A 505 -3.00 0.06 -31.91
C PHE A 505 -4.20 0.84 -32.47
N LYS A 506 -4.47 2.03 -31.92
CA LYS A 506 -5.59 2.88 -32.36
C LYS A 506 -5.44 3.23 -33.84
N LYS A 507 -4.24 3.62 -34.28
CA LYS A 507 -3.96 3.92 -35.68
C LYS A 507 -4.25 2.74 -36.61
N MET A 508 -3.81 1.54 -36.24
CA MET A 508 -4.06 0.33 -37.02
C MET A 508 -5.56 0.06 -37.12
N LEU A 509 -6.30 0.11 -36.01
CA LEU A 509 -7.73 -0.16 -36.01
C LEU A 509 -8.51 0.86 -36.85
N VAL A 510 -8.20 2.16 -36.74
CA VAL A 510 -8.82 3.22 -37.57
C VAL A 510 -8.58 2.97 -39.04
N GLN A 511 -7.34 2.66 -39.42
CA GLN A 511 -7.00 2.36 -40.82
C GLN A 511 -7.82 1.17 -41.34
N GLU A 512 -7.88 0.10 -40.56
CA GLU A 512 -8.55 -1.15 -40.91
C GLU A 512 -10.08 -1.00 -41.05
N VAL A 513 -10.70 -0.20 -40.19
CA VAL A 513 -12.14 0.10 -40.26
C VAL A 513 -12.44 1.02 -41.46
N ASN A 514 -11.63 2.05 -41.71
CA ASN A 514 -11.79 2.93 -42.87
C ASN A 514 -11.62 2.17 -44.20
N GLU A 515 -10.65 1.25 -44.27
CA GLU A 515 -10.48 0.34 -45.41
C GLU A 515 -11.74 -0.49 -45.67
N MET A 516 -12.45 -0.92 -44.61
CA MET A 516 -13.71 -1.65 -44.74
C MET A 516 -14.89 -0.76 -45.14
N LEU A 517 -14.96 0.48 -44.63
CA LEU A 517 -15.97 1.45 -45.02
C LEU A 517 -15.81 1.91 -46.49
N GLY A 518 -14.60 1.77 -47.05
CA GLY A 518 -14.28 2.25 -48.39
C GLY A 518 -13.88 3.72 -48.43
N GLU A 519 -13.47 4.29 -47.29
CA GLU A 519 -13.08 5.71 -47.14
C GLU A 519 -11.57 5.95 -47.36
N TYR A 520 -10.87 4.99 -47.99
CA TYR A 520 -9.46 5.12 -48.33
C TYR A 520 -9.28 5.53 -49.81
N GLU A 521 -9.15 6.85 -50.05
CA GLU A 521 -8.41 7.41 -51.21
C GLU A 521 -7.07 8.00 -50.76
#